data_AF-E8X291-F1
#
_entry.id   AF-E8X291-F1
#
_cell.length_a   1.000
_cell.length_b   1.000
_cell.length_c   1.000
_cell.angle_alpha   90.00
_cell.angle_beta   90.00
_cell.angle_gamma   90.00
#
_symmetry.space_group_name_H-M   'P 1'
#
loop_
_entity.id
_entity.type
_entity.pdbx_description
1 polymer ?
#
loop_
_entity_poly.entity_id
_entity_poly.type
_entity_poly.pdbx_seq_one_letter_code
_entity_poly.pdbx_strand_id
1 'polypeptide(L)' 'MTDTMWKCDQLRAGQLYNRMMFDNEAEAEQFAFKMRQMEPDQTISIEAIEASQFWN' A
#
# COMPACT_ATOMS: atom_id res chain seq x y z
N MET A 1 19.71 4.44 7.36
CA MET A 1 18.25 4.58 7.38
C MET A 1 17.81 4.26 5.97
N THR A 2 17.07 3.18 5.78
CA THR A 2 16.53 2.83 4.46
C THR A 2 15.40 3.80 4.18
N ASP A 3 15.63 4.76 3.27
CA ASP A 3 14.63 5.68 2.72
C ASP A 3 13.55 4.96 1.89
N THR A 4 13.33 3.67 2.09
CA THR A 4 12.35 2.88 1.34
C THR A 4 11.10 2.72 2.20
N MET A 5 10.00 3.29 1.73
CA MET A 5 8.68 3.09 2.29
C MET A 5 7.84 2.24 1.34
N TRP A 6 6.83 1.59 1.87
CA TRP A 6 5.94 0.72 1.11
C TRP A 6 4.58 1.37 1.00
N LYS A 7 4.24 1.80 -0.22
CA LYS A 7 2.96 2.40 -0.56
C LYS A 7 1.98 1.30 -0.90
N CYS A 8 0.83 1.31 -0.24
CA CYS A 8 -0.27 0.39 -0.46
C CYS A 8 -1.50 1.18 -0.93
N ASP A 9 -1.78 1.10 -2.23
CA ASP A 9 -2.92 1.75 -2.87
C ASP A 9 -4.09 0.77 -2.99
N GLN A 10 -5.20 1.09 -2.34
CA GLN A 10 -6.47 0.39 -2.46
C GLN A 10 -7.33 1.07 -3.50
N LEU A 11 -7.69 0.33 -4.54
CA LEU A 11 -8.56 0.76 -5.62
C LEU A 11 -9.90 0.06 -5.48
N ARG A 12 -10.98 0.82 -5.53
CA ARG A 12 -12.36 0.32 -5.62
C ARG A 12 -13.03 0.92 -6.83
N ALA A 13 -13.64 0.09 -7.68
CA ALA A 13 -14.24 0.53 -8.94
C ALA A 13 -13.29 1.38 -9.82
N GLY A 14 -11.99 1.08 -9.78
CA GLY A 14 -10.96 1.80 -10.53
C GLY A 14 -10.54 3.16 -9.96
N GLN A 15 -11.09 3.56 -8.80
CA GLN A 15 -10.74 4.81 -8.12
C GLN A 15 -9.90 4.53 -6.88
N LEU A 16 -8.92 5.40 -6.61
CA LEU A 16 -8.14 5.34 -5.36
C LEU A 16 -9.07 5.58 -4.19
N TYR A 17 -9.32 4.54 -3.43
CA TYR A 17 -10.17 4.56 -2.26
C TYR A 17 -9.37 4.91 -1.01
N ASN A 18 -8.17 4.33 -0.87
CA ASN A 18 -7.30 4.57 0.26
C ASN A 18 -5.83 4.38 -0.14
N ARG A 19 -4.94 5.13 0.52
CA ARG A 19 -3.49 4.98 0.41
C ARG A 19 -2.92 4.88 1.81
N MET A 20 -2.20 3.78 2.07
CA MET A 20 -1.45 3.58 3.30
C MET A 20 0.03 3.46 3.01
N MET A 21 0.83 3.87 3.99
CA MET A 21 2.29 3.81 3.95
C MET A 21 2.79 2.94 5.08
N PHE A 22 3.77 2.11 4.79
CA PHE A 22 4.42 1.24 5.77
C PHE A 22 5.93 1.42 5.68
N ASP A 23 6.61 1.34 6.82
CA ASP A 23 8.08 1.40 6.86
C ASP A 23 8.72 0.06 6.48
N ASN A 24 7.92 -1.01 6.42
CA ASN A 24 8.36 -2.37 6.17
C ASN A 24 7.47 -3.09 5.15
N GLU A 25 8.10 -3.84 4.24
CA GLU A 25 7.45 -4.68 3.23
C GLU A 25 6.48 -5.66 3.87
N ALA A 26 6.94 -6.33 4.93
CA ALA A 26 6.17 -7.38 5.58
C ALA A 26 4.84 -6.86 6.15
N GLU A 27 4.81 -5.60 6.62
CA GLU A 27 3.58 -4.98 7.12
C GLU A 27 2.62 -4.65 5.98
N ALA A 28 3.14 -4.11 4.87
CA ALA A 28 2.35 -3.82 3.66
C ALA A 28 1.75 -5.08 3.05
N GLU A 29 2.51 -6.17 2.97
CA GLU A 29 2.06 -7.46 2.46
C GLU A 29 1.00 -8.09 3.37
N GLN A 30 1.24 -8.12 4.69
CA GLN A 30 0.26 -8.64 5.64
C GLN A 30 -1.05 -7.86 5.59
N PHE A 31 -0.96 -6.54 5.46
CA PHE A 31 -2.12 -5.67 5.32
C PHE A 31 -2.91 -6.00 4.04
N ALA A 32 -2.23 -6.06 2.89
CA ALA A 32 -2.85 -6.38 1.61
C ALA A 32 -3.47 -7.78 1.60
N PHE A 33 -2.81 -8.76 2.21
CA PHE A 33 -3.32 -10.12 2.33
C PHE A 33 -4.63 -10.17 3.12
N LYS A 34 -4.70 -9.47 4.26
CA LYS A 34 -5.94 -9.39 5.06
C LYS A 34 -7.07 -8.70 4.31
N MET A 35 -6.77 -7.60 3.63
CA MET A 35 -7.79 -6.83 2.91
C MET A 35 -8.35 -7.58 1.71
N ARG A 36 -7.51 -8.30 0.96
CA ARG A 36 -7.96 -9.19 -0.13
C ARG A 36 -8.94 -10.27 0.33
N GLN A 37 -8.86 -10.70 1.59
CA GLN A 37 -9.82 -11.68 2.15
C GLN A 37 -11.14 -11.05 2.57
N MET A 38 -11.14 -9.79 2.99
CA MET A 38 -12.34 -9.09 3.48
C MET A 38 -13.18 -8.51 2.34
N GLU A 39 -12.53 -7.91 1.34
CA GLU A 39 -13.21 -7.26 0.20
C GLU A 39 -12.57 -7.71 -1.13
N PRO A 40 -13.11 -8.74 -1.80
CA PRO A 40 -12.54 -9.27 -3.03
C PRO A 40 -12.73 -8.35 -4.25
N ASP A 41 -13.59 -7.34 -4.17
CA ASP A 41 -13.81 -6.31 -5.19
C ASP A 41 -12.74 -5.20 -5.16
N GLN A 42 -11.87 -5.19 -4.14
CA GLN A 42 -10.77 -4.24 -4.03
C GLN A 42 -9.52 -4.76 -4.71
N THR A 43 -8.96 -3.91 -5.56
CA THR A 43 -7.62 -4.12 -6.12
C THR A 43 -6.60 -3.43 -5.23
N ILE A 44 -5.58 -4.16 -4.80
CA ILE A 44 -4.53 -3.63 -3.91
C ILE A 44 -3.19 -3.70 -4.64
N SER A 45 -2.56 -2.54 -4.80
CA SER A 45 -1.21 -2.37 -5.34
C SER A 45 -0.24 -2.07 -4.21
N ILE A 46 0.90 -2.76 -4.19
CA ILE A 46 1.98 -2.53 -3.22
C ILE A 46 3.22 -2.14 -4.01
N GLU A 47 3.82 -1.01 -3.65
CA GLU A 47 4.99 -0.47 -4.34
C GLU A 47 6.01 0.07 -3.32
N ALA A 48 7.28 -0.33 -3.48
CA ALA A 48 8.37 0.30 -2.76
C ALA A 48 8.64 1.69 -3.37
N ILE A 49 8.60 2.73 -2.54
CA ILE A 49 8.85 4.11 -2.92
C ILE A 49 9.97 4.70 -2.05
N GLU A 50 10.65 5.71 -2.57
CA GLU A 50 11.56 6.50 -1.74
C GLU A 50 10.75 7.44 -0.83
N ALA A 51 11.10 7.52 0.45
CA ALA A 51 10.44 8.38 1.43
C ALA A 51 10.46 9.85 0.97
N SER A 52 11.53 10.27 0.30
CA SER A 52 11.68 11.59 -0.32
C SER A 52 10.57 11.94 -1.33
N GLN A 53 9.95 10.96 -2.00
CA GLN A 53 8.85 11.19 -2.94
C GLN A 53 7.53 11.57 -2.24
N PHE A 54 7.43 11.36 -0.93
CA PHE A 54 6.24 11.68 -0.15
C PHE A 54 6.32 13.04 0.54
N TRP A 55 7.51 13.44 1.02
CA TRP A 55 7.68 14.64 1.85
C TRP A 55 7.90 15.96 1.07
N ASN A 56 7.63 15.97 -0.24
CA ASN A 56 7.89 17.11 -1.11
C ASN A 56 6.75 18.14 -1.12
#